data_AF-A0A2D7EV20-F1
#
_entry.id   AF-A0A2D7EV20-F1
#
_cell.length_a   1.000
_cell.length_b   1.000
_cell.length_c   1.000
_cell.angle_alpha   90.00
_cell.angle_beta   90.00
_cell.angle_gamma   90.00
#
_symmetry.space_group_name_H-M   'P 1'
#
loop_
_entity.id
_entity.type
_entity.pdbx_description
1 polymer ?
#
loop_
_entity_poly.entity_id
_entity_poly.type
_entity_poly.pdbx_seq_one_letter_code
_entity_poly.pdbx_strand_id
1 'polypeptide(L)'
;MQRIPLVALLSILFVTPLTICTSVHAQSPIDGPSWSIGWATDMDSTYIVEMDIDWDAEGEITVYVENNRMAQLEIDLDYEFSSWVPFTFDGPDSFSVAANANETFTIDFGPIDDDDAREYNPGNTSTLTVTAEEKVGDTTASTQEIEGDVSVPKIFDLRPEVTLPEESLFAGSWIDINVQIINNGNFKDAVKEASVQFRSCPHLSMPGVEDLSDTLVDPTNVQNGKDTFVTLRLEASSSQPNRVCEVSLALQSEGDDATRSLSFELEVKAVEQSDEPPVVEDEDQDSDMSLTEESNSVPWIGSLELLAILGFVLLCRRE
;
A
#
# COMPACT_ATOMS: atom_id res chain seq x y z
N MET A 1 52.45 -6.32 -101.82
CA MET A 1 50.98 -6.30 -101.67
C MET A 1 50.66 -7.23 -100.51
N GLN A 2 49.98 -6.85 -99.45
CA GLN A 2 48.70 -6.13 -99.45
C GLN A 2 48.62 -5.27 -98.19
N ARG A 3 48.45 -3.95 -98.37
CA ARG A 3 48.11 -3.03 -97.29
C ARG A 3 46.74 -3.45 -96.78
N ILE A 4 46.66 -3.88 -95.52
CA ILE A 4 45.37 -4.11 -94.87
C ILE A 4 44.72 -2.72 -94.77
N PRO A 5 43.53 -2.50 -95.36
CA PRO A 5 42.91 -1.19 -95.35
C PRO A 5 42.50 -0.87 -93.90
N LEU A 6 42.93 0.30 -93.44
CA LEU A 6 42.58 0.93 -92.15
C LEU A 6 41.06 1.01 -91.89
N VAL A 7 40.25 0.75 -92.93
CA VAL A 7 38.78 0.71 -92.92
C VAL A 7 38.23 -0.56 -92.27
N ALA A 8 39.00 -1.66 -92.23
CA ALA A 8 38.57 -2.93 -91.61
C ALA A 8 38.73 -2.94 -90.08
N LEU A 9 39.55 -2.06 -89.51
CA LEU A 9 39.66 -1.90 -88.05
C LEU A 9 38.62 -0.92 -87.49
N LEU A 10 38.13 0.02 -88.32
CA LEU A 10 37.13 1.01 -87.92
C LEU A 10 35.69 0.47 -87.94
N SER A 11 35.45 -0.67 -88.60
CA SER A 11 34.11 -1.27 -88.74
C SER A 11 33.74 -2.23 -87.61
N ILE A 12 34.70 -2.61 -86.75
CA ILE A 12 34.44 -3.38 -85.52
C ILE A 12 34.13 -2.45 -84.33
N LEU A 13 34.39 -1.14 -84.46
CA LEU A 13 34.18 -0.14 -83.40
C LEU A 13 32.81 0.56 -83.45
N PHE A 14 31.93 0.21 -84.41
CA PHE A 14 30.65 0.89 -84.62
C PHE A 14 29.42 -0.05 -84.58
N VAL A 15 29.56 -1.21 -83.93
CA VAL A 15 28.44 -2.12 -83.62
C VAL A 15 28.50 -2.53 -82.14
N THR A 16 28.50 -1.53 -81.27
CA THR A 16 28.04 -1.70 -79.88
C THR A 16 26.80 -0.82 -79.73
N PRO A 17 25.58 -1.34 -79.96
CA PRO A 17 24.41 -0.65 -79.45
C PRO A 17 24.56 -0.53 -77.93
N LEU A 18 24.26 0.66 -77.42
CA LEU A 18 24.02 0.96 -76.02
C LEU A 18 23.16 -0.15 -75.38
N THR A 19 23.80 -1.08 -74.72
CA THR A 19 23.21 -1.93 -73.68
C THR A 19 24.15 -1.95 -72.48
N ILE A 20 24.56 -0.74 -72.05
CA ILE A 20 24.76 -0.52 -70.63
C ILE A 20 23.35 -0.46 -70.05
N CYS A 21 22.75 -1.63 -69.85
CA CYS A 21 21.84 -1.75 -68.74
C CYS A 21 22.71 -1.46 -67.53
N THR A 22 22.77 -0.19 -67.09
CA THR A 22 22.88 0.03 -65.66
C THR A 22 21.74 -0.80 -65.12
N SER A 23 22.05 -1.92 -64.48
CA SER A 23 21.13 -2.46 -63.51
C SER A 23 20.86 -1.28 -62.59
N VAL A 24 19.73 -0.62 -62.82
CA VAL A 24 18.99 -0.07 -61.72
C VAL A 24 18.76 -1.31 -60.89
N HIS A 25 19.68 -1.57 -59.96
CA HIS A 25 19.26 -2.14 -58.71
C HIS A 25 18.18 -1.16 -58.30
N ALA A 26 16.93 -1.50 -58.58
CA ALA A 26 15.87 -1.09 -57.71
C ALA A 26 16.47 -1.43 -56.35
N GLN A 27 16.87 -0.39 -55.62
CA GLN A 27 17.14 -0.57 -54.21
C GLN A 27 15.93 -1.37 -53.76
N SER A 28 16.15 -2.55 -53.20
CA SER A 28 15.08 -3.22 -52.47
C SER A 28 14.36 -2.10 -51.73
N PRO A 29 13.02 -1.98 -51.85
CA PRO A 29 12.29 -1.06 -51.01
C PRO A 29 12.87 -1.22 -49.61
N ILE A 30 13.07 -0.11 -48.90
CA ILE A 30 13.24 -0.17 -47.46
C ILE A 30 11.99 -0.96 -47.01
N ASP A 31 12.16 -2.27 -46.78
CA ASP A 31 11.09 -3.25 -46.63
C ASP A 31 10.56 -3.08 -45.20
N GLY A 32 9.85 -1.98 -45.00
CA GLY A 32 9.01 -1.70 -43.85
C GLY A 32 7.56 -1.67 -44.31
N PRO A 33 6.61 -1.98 -43.41
CA PRO A 33 5.21 -1.77 -43.69
C PRO A 33 4.97 -0.30 -44.05
N SER A 34 4.04 -0.05 -44.96
CA SER A 34 3.74 1.29 -45.48
C SER A 34 3.15 2.27 -44.44
N TRP A 35 2.80 1.76 -43.28
CA TRP A 35 2.48 2.50 -42.07
C TRP A 35 2.97 1.68 -40.87
N SER A 36 3.17 2.29 -39.71
CA SER A 36 3.58 1.61 -38.49
C SER A 36 2.84 2.20 -37.29
N ILE A 37 2.63 1.37 -36.28
CA ILE A 37 2.11 1.76 -34.96
C ILE A 37 3.20 1.46 -33.92
N GLY A 38 3.29 2.30 -32.89
CA GLY A 38 4.27 2.13 -31.82
C GLY A 38 3.94 2.98 -30.60
N TRP A 39 4.64 2.72 -29.50
CA TRP A 39 4.49 3.50 -28.27
C TRP A 39 5.26 4.82 -28.38
N ALA A 40 4.59 5.94 -28.08
CA ALA A 40 5.26 7.21 -27.82
C ALA A 40 5.63 7.36 -26.34
N THR A 41 4.84 6.76 -25.45
CA THR A 41 5.21 6.52 -24.06
C THR A 41 6.29 5.45 -23.99
N ASP A 42 7.23 5.58 -23.05
CA ASP A 42 8.25 4.55 -22.80
C ASP A 42 7.59 3.29 -22.21
N MET A 43 7.58 2.23 -23.02
CA MET A 43 7.06 0.89 -22.67
C MET A 43 8.18 -0.17 -22.67
N ASP A 44 9.47 0.25 -22.69
CA ASP A 44 10.59 -0.68 -22.58
C ASP A 44 10.64 -1.36 -21.20
N SER A 45 10.01 -0.73 -20.21
CA SER A 45 9.68 -1.30 -18.90
C SER A 45 8.17 -1.26 -18.66
N THR A 46 7.70 -2.08 -17.72
CA THR A 46 6.30 -2.06 -17.29
C THR A 46 5.88 -0.65 -16.86
N TYR A 47 4.84 -0.13 -17.51
CA TYR A 47 4.20 1.12 -17.13
C TYR A 47 3.48 0.94 -15.80
N ILE A 48 3.67 1.88 -14.89
CA ILE A 48 2.99 1.89 -13.60
C ILE A 48 1.97 3.01 -13.66
N VAL A 49 0.69 2.67 -13.55
CA VAL A 49 -0.40 3.65 -13.48
C VAL A 49 -0.18 4.56 -12.27
N GLU A 50 -0.42 5.86 -12.42
CA GLU A 50 -0.32 6.77 -11.29
C GLU A 50 -1.56 6.57 -10.42
N MET A 51 -1.35 6.30 -9.13
CA MET A 51 -2.44 6.02 -8.21
C MET A 51 -2.04 6.50 -6.82
N ASP A 52 -2.98 7.14 -6.14
CA ASP A 52 -2.77 7.66 -4.80
C ASP A 52 -3.41 6.78 -3.71
N ILE A 53 -3.31 7.25 -2.47
CA ILE A 53 -3.82 6.52 -1.30
C ILE A 53 -5.35 6.46 -1.25
N ASP A 54 -6.03 7.34 -2.00
CA ASP A 54 -7.48 7.41 -2.11
C ASP A 54 -7.98 6.58 -3.30
N TRP A 55 -7.09 5.81 -3.95
CA TRP A 55 -7.36 4.93 -5.10
C TRP A 55 -7.81 5.66 -6.36
N ASP A 56 -7.54 6.97 -6.42
CA ASP A 56 -7.72 7.75 -7.63
C ASP A 56 -6.60 7.36 -8.62
N ALA A 57 -7.00 6.68 -9.70
CA ALA A 57 -6.11 6.30 -10.78
C ALA A 57 -6.06 7.41 -11.84
N GLU A 58 -4.85 7.85 -12.14
CA GLU A 58 -4.55 8.82 -13.20
C GLU A 58 -3.44 8.25 -14.12
N GLY A 59 -3.40 8.76 -15.34
CA GLY A 59 -2.32 8.46 -16.27
C GLY A 59 -2.79 8.32 -17.71
N GLU A 60 -1.86 8.48 -18.63
CA GLU A 60 -2.10 8.36 -20.06
C GLU A 60 -0.95 7.60 -20.74
N ILE A 61 -1.30 6.70 -21.65
CA ILE A 61 -0.33 6.10 -22.57
C ILE A 61 -0.57 6.68 -23.96
N THR A 62 0.49 7.20 -24.56
CA THR A 62 0.45 7.76 -25.91
C THR A 62 0.98 6.75 -26.91
N VAL A 63 0.21 6.54 -27.97
CA VAL A 63 0.54 5.70 -29.13
C VAL A 63 0.79 6.62 -30.31
N TYR A 64 1.82 6.34 -31.12
CA TYR A 64 2.03 6.98 -32.40
C TYR A 64 1.65 6.05 -33.56
N VAL A 65 1.16 6.66 -34.63
CA VAL A 65 0.89 6.00 -35.90
C VAL A 65 1.56 6.81 -37.00
N GLU A 66 2.52 6.19 -37.67
CA GLU A 66 3.26 6.79 -38.78
C GLU A 66 2.71 6.27 -40.11
N ASN A 67 2.23 7.18 -40.95
CA ASN A 67 1.73 6.87 -42.29
C ASN A 67 2.71 7.36 -43.35
N ASN A 68 3.50 6.46 -43.92
CA ASN A 68 4.48 6.75 -44.97
C ASN A 68 3.87 6.81 -46.39
N ARG A 69 2.54 6.76 -46.51
CA ARG A 69 1.83 6.75 -47.80
C ARG A 69 1.44 8.16 -48.22
N MET A 70 1.14 8.28 -49.52
CA MET A 70 0.61 9.50 -50.14
C MET A 70 -0.91 9.68 -49.96
N ALA A 71 -1.58 8.73 -49.30
CA ALA A 71 -3.01 8.75 -49.01
C ALA A 71 -3.23 8.69 -47.49
N GLN A 72 -4.38 9.19 -47.05
CA GLN A 72 -4.82 9.09 -45.66
C GLN A 72 -4.98 7.62 -45.25
N LEU A 73 -4.63 7.32 -44.01
CA LEU A 73 -4.80 6.02 -43.38
C LEU A 73 -5.98 6.11 -42.41
N GLU A 74 -6.93 5.20 -42.52
CA GLU A 74 -8.04 5.03 -41.58
C GLU A 74 -7.82 3.70 -40.85
N ILE A 75 -7.79 3.73 -39.52
CA ILE A 75 -7.66 2.54 -38.69
C ILE A 75 -8.81 2.46 -37.68
N ASP A 76 -9.29 1.24 -37.45
CA ASP A 76 -10.10 0.89 -36.29
C ASP A 76 -9.18 0.30 -35.21
N LEU A 77 -9.45 0.63 -33.95
CA LEU A 77 -8.63 0.31 -32.80
C LEU A 77 -9.40 -0.62 -31.85
N ASP A 78 -8.72 -1.63 -31.34
CA ASP A 78 -9.22 -2.53 -30.30
C ASP A 78 -8.17 -2.69 -29.20
N TYR A 79 -8.62 -2.80 -27.96
CA TYR A 79 -7.77 -2.79 -26.77
C TYR A 79 -8.09 -4.02 -25.91
N GLU A 80 -7.10 -4.86 -25.66
CA GLU A 80 -7.25 -6.06 -24.85
C GLU A 80 -6.21 -6.10 -23.73
N PHE A 81 -6.66 -6.40 -22.51
CA PHE A 81 -5.77 -6.72 -21.40
C PHE A 81 -5.71 -8.24 -21.20
N SER A 82 -4.50 -8.78 -21.15
CA SER A 82 -4.25 -10.22 -20.94
C SER A 82 -4.76 -10.76 -19.59
N SER A 83 -4.99 -9.88 -18.61
CA SER A 83 -5.56 -10.22 -17.31
C SER A 83 -6.45 -9.09 -16.79
N TRP A 84 -7.27 -9.38 -15.78
CA TRP A 84 -8.07 -8.37 -15.10
C TRP A 84 -7.17 -7.27 -14.53
N VAL A 85 -7.60 -6.01 -14.67
CA VAL A 85 -6.90 -4.81 -14.18
C VAL A 85 -7.85 -3.99 -13.29
N PRO A 86 -7.34 -3.31 -12.25
CA PRO A 86 -8.17 -2.58 -11.30
C PRO A 86 -8.25 -1.09 -11.68
N PHE A 87 -8.53 -0.79 -12.94
CA PHE A 87 -8.70 0.58 -13.41
C PHE A 87 -9.58 0.58 -14.65
N THR A 88 -10.22 1.71 -14.92
CA THR A 88 -10.91 1.92 -16.18
C THR A 88 -9.95 2.51 -17.22
N PHE A 89 -10.26 2.35 -18.49
CA PHE A 89 -9.50 2.95 -19.57
C PHE A 89 -10.43 3.48 -20.67
N ASP A 90 -10.01 4.54 -21.34
CA ASP A 90 -10.72 5.15 -22.47
C ASP A 90 -9.72 5.49 -23.58
N GLY A 91 -10.11 5.25 -24.82
CA GLY A 91 -9.28 5.51 -25.99
C GLY A 91 -10.15 5.60 -27.24
N PRO A 92 -9.64 6.16 -28.34
CA PRO A 92 -10.42 6.26 -29.57
C PRO A 92 -10.69 4.88 -30.19
N ASP A 93 -11.91 4.66 -30.67
CA ASP A 93 -12.30 3.44 -31.42
C ASP A 93 -11.77 3.45 -32.87
N SER A 94 -11.52 4.63 -33.43
CA SER A 94 -10.92 4.79 -34.75
C SER A 94 -10.03 6.02 -34.80
N PHE A 95 -9.03 5.98 -35.66
CA PHE A 95 -8.04 7.03 -35.79
C PHE A 95 -7.65 7.22 -37.26
N SER A 96 -7.44 8.48 -37.65
CA SER A 96 -7.14 8.83 -39.02
C SER A 96 -5.84 9.60 -39.09
N VAL A 97 -4.94 9.16 -39.97
CA VAL A 97 -3.59 9.72 -40.09
C VAL A 97 -3.39 10.28 -41.49
N ALA A 98 -3.05 11.55 -41.57
CA ALA A 98 -2.81 12.21 -42.85
C ALA A 98 -1.65 11.55 -43.65
N ALA A 99 -1.61 11.83 -44.95
CA ALA A 99 -0.55 11.34 -45.82
C ALA A 99 0.83 11.89 -45.41
N ASN A 100 1.84 11.02 -45.30
CA ASN A 100 3.19 11.35 -44.83
C ASN A 100 3.20 12.04 -43.45
N ALA A 101 2.29 11.65 -42.56
CA ALA A 101 2.19 12.18 -41.22
C ALA A 101 2.54 11.14 -40.15
N ASN A 102 2.91 11.64 -38.99
CA ASN A 102 3.06 10.89 -37.75
C ASN A 102 2.16 11.58 -36.73
N GLU A 103 1.11 10.89 -36.31
CA GLU A 103 0.09 11.42 -35.40
C GLU A 103 -0.05 10.49 -34.20
N THR A 104 -0.51 11.04 -33.08
CA THR A 104 -0.60 10.34 -31.81
C THR A 104 -2.01 10.39 -31.24
N PHE A 105 -2.40 9.35 -30.52
CA PHE A 105 -3.58 9.33 -29.67
C PHE A 105 -3.23 8.83 -28.27
N THR A 106 -4.11 9.11 -27.31
CA THR A 106 -3.95 8.74 -25.91
C THR A 106 -4.94 7.64 -25.54
N ILE A 107 -4.50 6.80 -24.60
CA ILE A 107 -5.33 5.88 -23.84
C ILE A 107 -5.26 6.39 -22.40
N ASP A 108 -6.37 6.89 -21.89
CA ASP A 108 -6.50 7.49 -20.58
C ASP A 108 -6.93 6.44 -19.55
N PHE A 109 -6.31 6.45 -18.37
CA PHE A 109 -6.71 5.61 -17.25
C PHE A 109 -7.57 6.39 -16.27
N GLY A 110 -8.56 5.72 -15.68
CA GLY A 110 -9.50 6.32 -14.75
C GLY A 110 -9.73 5.47 -13.49
N PRO A 111 -10.37 6.07 -12.47
CA PRO A 111 -10.53 5.48 -11.14
C PRO A 111 -11.40 4.22 -11.16
N ILE A 112 -11.30 3.45 -10.07
CA ILE A 112 -12.11 2.26 -9.80
C ILE A 112 -12.64 2.32 -8.36
N ASP A 113 -13.42 1.32 -7.96
CA ASP A 113 -13.79 1.04 -6.58
C ASP A 113 -12.56 0.66 -5.72
N ASP A 114 -12.47 1.24 -4.52
CA ASP A 114 -11.37 1.07 -3.58
C ASP A 114 -11.09 -0.42 -3.25
N ASP A 115 -12.12 -1.26 -3.13
CA ASP A 115 -11.92 -2.66 -2.76
C ASP A 115 -11.27 -3.46 -3.89
N ASP A 116 -11.64 -3.18 -5.15
CA ASP A 116 -11.02 -3.79 -6.34
C ASP A 116 -9.54 -3.37 -6.45
N ALA A 117 -9.24 -2.09 -6.22
CA ALA A 117 -7.87 -1.58 -6.25
C ALA A 117 -6.97 -2.21 -5.17
N ARG A 118 -7.55 -2.45 -3.99
CA ARG A 118 -6.88 -3.12 -2.87
C ARG A 118 -6.72 -4.63 -3.05
N GLU A 119 -7.66 -5.28 -3.74
CA GLU A 119 -7.58 -6.71 -4.05
C GLU A 119 -6.49 -7.01 -5.09
N TYR A 120 -6.23 -6.09 -6.01
CA TYR A 120 -5.20 -6.30 -7.01
C TYR A 120 -3.80 -6.37 -6.41
N ASN A 121 -3.09 -7.46 -6.72
CA ASN A 121 -1.71 -7.63 -6.28
C ASN A 121 -0.76 -6.82 -7.19
N PRO A 122 -0.05 -5.80 -6.68
CA PRO A 122 0.88 -4.97 -7.47
C PRO A 122 2.14 -5.74 -7.94
N GLY A 123 2.29 -7.02 -7.57
CA GLY A 123 3.28 -7.92 -8.15
C GLY A 123 2.84 -8.56 -9.47
N ASN A 124 1.57 -8.40 -9.85
CA ASN A 124 1.06 -8.84 -11.15
C ASN A 124 1.25 -7.74 -12.19
N THR A 125 1.54 -8.16 -13.41
CA THR A 125 1.61 -7.31 -14.60
C THR A 125 0.59 -7.79 -15.61
N SER A 126 -0.07 -6.86 -16.30
CA SER A 126 -1.01 -7.15 -17.37
C SER A 126 -0.49 -6.55 -18.67
N THR A 127 -0.38 -7.34 -19.72
CA THR A 127 -0.04 -6.84 -21.05
C THR A 127 -1.29 -6.22 -21.70
N LEU A 128 -1.18 -4.96 -22.10
CA LEU A 128 -2.12 -4.25 -22.98
C LEU A 128 -1.71 -4.50 -24.43
N THR A 129 -2.61 -5.08 -25.20
CA THR A 129 -2.47 -5.27 -26.65
C THR A 129 -3.37 -4.26 -27.35
N VAL A 130 -2.77 -3.41 -28.20
CA VAL A 130 -3.49 -2.48 -29.06
C VAL A 130 -3.47 -3.02 -30.48
N THR A 131 -4.64 -3.38 -30.98
CA THR A 131 -4.81 -3.90 -32.35
C THR A 131 -5.31 -2.78 -33.25
N ALA A 132 -4.54 -2.45 -34.29
CA ALA A 132 -4.90 -1.46 -35.29
C ALA A 132 -5.21 -2.14 -36.62
N GLU A 133 -6.46 -2.02 -37.08
CA GLU A 133 -6.93 -2.55 -38.36
C GLU A 133 -7.11 -1.44 -39.39
N GLU A 134 -6.32 -1.45 -40.46
CA GLU A 134 -6.51 -0.56 -41.60
C GLU A 134 -7.82 -0.87 -42.32
N LYS A 135 -8.69 0.12 -42.45
CA LYS A 135 -9.95 0.01 -43.19
C LYS A 135 -9.86 0.63 -44.58
N VAL A 136 -10.29 -0.12 -45.59
CA VAL A 136 -10.52 0.38 -46.95
C VAL A 136 -11.96 0.05 -47.32
N GLY A 137 -12.86 1.03 -47.16
CA GLY A 137 -14.30 0.78 -47.18
C GLY A 137 -14.70 -0.12 -46.00
N ASP A 138 -15.47 -1.17 -46.27
CA ASP A 138 -15.92 -2.13 -45.24
C ASP A 138 -14.96 -3.33 -45.04
N THR A 139 -13.75 -3.28 -45.61
CA THR A 139 -12.79 -4.38 -45.58
C THR A 139 -11.50 -4.00 -44.85
N THR A 140 -10.97 -4.92 -44.03
CA THR A 140 -9.66 -4.78 -43.40
C THR A 140 -8.56 -5.09 -44.42
N ALA A 141 -7.68 -4.12 -44.67
CA ALA A 141 -6.59 -4.22 -45.65
C ALA A 141 -5.28 -4.72 -45.02
N SER A 142 -5.00 -4.30 -43.78
CA SER A 142 -3.86 -4.78 -42.99
C SER A 142 -4.13 -4.61 -41.49
N THR A 143 -3.40 -5.37 -40.66
CA THR A 143 -3.51 -5.32 -39.20
C THR A 143 -2.11 -5.25 -38.61
N GLN A 144 -1.92 -4.44 -37.57
CA GLN A 144 -0.72 -4.41 -36.75
C GLN A 144 -1.10 -4.36 -35.27
N GLU A 145 -0.24 -4.92 -34.43
CA GLU A 145 -0.44 -5.01 -32.99
C GLU A 145 0.81 -4.49 -32.29
N ILE A 146 0.60 -3.77 -31.19
CA ILE A 146 1.65 -3.41 -30.24
C ILE A 146 1.25 -3.87 -28.85
N GLU A 147 2.23 -4.31 -28.09
CA GLU A 147 2.05 -4.82 -26.73
C GLU A 147 2.87 -3.97 -25.77
N GLY A 148 2.32 -3.69 -24.60
CA GLY A 148 2.98 -2.97 -23.52
C GLY A 148 2.52 -3.50 -22.17
N ASP A 149 3.46 -3.72 -21.25
CA ASP A 149 3.12 -4.21 -19.92
C ASP A 149 2.68 -3.05 -19.02
N VAL A 150 1.57 -3.24 -18.32
CA VAL A 150 0.97 -2.29 -17.38
C VAL A 150 0.82 -2.93 -16.01
N SER A 151 1.03 -2.16 -14.96
CA SER A 151 0.86 -2.58 -13.56
C SER A 151 0.39 -1.41 -12.70
N VAL A 152 0.02 -1.70 -11.45
CA VAL A 152 -0.35 -0.68 -10.46
C VAL A 152 0.74 -0.55 -9.39
N PRO A 153 0.86 0.62 -8.75
CA PRO A 153 1.88 0.84 -7.74
C PRO A 153 1.55 0.07 -6.46
N LYS A 154 2.58 -0.13 -5.64
CA LYS A 154 2.40 -0.57 -4.26
C LYS A 154 1.99 0.63 -3.43
N ILE A 155 0.79 0.57 -2.87
CA ILE A 155 0.28 1.57 -1.94
C ILE A 155 0.26 0.96 -0.56
N PHE A 156 0.85 1.67 0.40
CA PHE A 156 0.92 1.30 1.81
C PHE A 156 0.02 2.25 2.60
N ASP A 157 -0.89 1.72 3.42
CA ASP A 157 -1.74 2.53 4.30
C ASP A 157 -1.96 1.83 5.63
N LEU A 158 -0.98 1.93 6.52
CA LEU A 158 -1.02 1.30 7.84
C LEU A 158 -1.58 2.24 8.91
N ARG A 159 -2.71 1.88 9.52
CA ARG A 159 -3.40 2.72 10.52
C ARG A 159 -3.73 1.93 11.79
N PRO A 160 -3.58 2.55 12.97
CA PRO A 160 -4.11 1.97 14.20
C PRO A 160 -5.62 2.26 14.32
N GLU A 161 -6.38 1.26 14.74
CA GLU A 161 -7.74 1.40 15.25
C GLU A 161 -7.82 0.87 16.68
N VAL A 162 -8.45 1.63 17.58
CA VAL A 162 -8.49 1.32 19.02
C VAL A 162 -9.92 1.07 19.44
N THR A 163 -10.18 -0.09 20.04
CA THR A 163 -11.44 -0.39 20.72
C THR A 163 -11.25 -0.29 22.22
N LEU A 164 -11.93 0.68 22.84
CA LEU A 164 -11.89 0.89 24.28
C LEU A 164 -12.83 -0.07 25.02
N PRO A 165 -12.42 -0.62 26.19
CA PRO A 165 -13.33 -1.35 27.06
C PRO A 165 -14.36 -0.41 27.70
N GLU A 166 -15.51 -0.96 28.11
CA GLU A 166 -16.54 -0.20 28.86
C GLU A 166 -16.10 0.17 30.29
N GLU A 167 -14.99 -0.41 30.76
CA GLU A 167 -14.44 -0.19 32.10
C GLU A 167 -13.72 1.15 32.19
N SER A 168 -13.98 1.91 33.27
CA SER A 168 -13.26 3.16 33.52
C SER A 168 -11.89 2.91 34.14
N LEU A 169 -10.86 3.61 33.66
CA LEU A 169 -9.52 3.55 34.25
C LEU A 169 -9.48 4.32 35.58
N PHE A 170 -8.97 3.68 36.63
CA PHE A 170 -8.79 4.29 37.94
C PHE A 170 -7.31 4.62 38.19
N ALA A 171 -7.04 5.65 38.98
CA ALA A 171 -5.67 6.00 39.37
C ALA A 171 -5.04 4.85 40.18
N GLY A 172 -3.82 4.45 39.81
CA GLY A 172 -3.13 3.31 40.40
C GLY A 172 -3.57 1.94 39.86
N SER A 173 -4.40 1.90 38.81
CA SER A 173 -4.79 0.68 38.11
C SER A 173 -4.35 0.72 36.64
N TRP A 174 -4.65 -0.36 35.93
CA TRP A 174 -4.43 -0.50 34.50
C TRP A 174 -5.69 -1.05 33.83
N ILE A 175 -5.83 -0.78 32.54
CA ILE A 175 -6.80 -1.42 31.66
C ILE A 175 -6.06 -1.98 30.44
N ASP A 176 -6.60 -3.04 29.86
CA ASP A 176 -6.10 -3.59 28.61
C ASP A 176 -6.98 -3.07 27.47
N ILE A 177 -6.38 -2.46 26.45
CA ILE A 177 -7.04 -1.96 25.24
C ILE A 177 -6.72 -2.88 24.06
N ASN A 178 -7.70 -3.09 23.18
CA ASN A 178 -7.46 -3.84 21.95
C ASN A 178 -7.18 -2.87 20.81
N VAL A 179 -6.01 -3.02 20.20
CA VAL A 179 -5.59 -2.24 19.04
C VAL A 179 -5.61 -3.15 17.83
N GLN A 180 -6.41 -2.80 16.83
CA GLN A 180 -6.36 -3.40 15.51
C GLN A 180 -5.36 -2.60 14.66
N ILE A 181 -4.45 -3.30 13.99
CA ILE A 181 -3.60 -2.70 12.98
C ILE A 181 -4.23 -2.99 11.64
N ILE A 182 -4.65 -1.94 10.95
CA ILE A 182 -5.35 -2.01 9.67
C ILE A 182 -4.38 -1.62 8.57
N ASN A 183 -4.28 -2.47 7.55
CA ASN A 183 -3.57 -2.17 6.31
C ASN A 183 -4.60 -1.95 5.20
N ASN A 184 -4.86 -0.69 4.88
CA ASN A 184 -5.72 -0.30 3.79
C ASN A 184 -5.00 -0.29 2.43
N GLY A 185 -3.70 -0.57 2.37
CA GLY A 185 -2.96 -0.69 1.12
C GLY A 185 -3.28 -1.95 0.31
N ASN A 186 -2.66 -2.08 -0.87
CA ASN A 186 -2.76 -3.25 -1.76
C ASN A 186 -1.57 -4.22 -1.62
N PHE A 187 -0.63 -3.92 -0.72
CA PHE A 187 0.56 -4.73 -0.46
C PHE A 187 0.77 -4.92 1.04
N LYS A 188 1.42 -6.03 1.41
CA LYS A 188 1.82 -6.30 2.79
C LYS A 188 2.74 -5.19 3.31
N ASP A 189 2.52 -4.79 4.56
CA ASP A 189 3.29 -3.74 5.21
C ASP A 189 3.74 -4.18 6.61
N ALA A 190 4.74 -3.51 7.15
CA ALA A 190 5.22 -3.77 8.50
C ALA A 190 5.29 -2.46 9.31
N VAL A 191 5.08 -2.58 10.61
CA VAL A 191 5.26 -1.46 11.54
C VAL A 191 6.76 -1.24 11.73
N LYS A 192 7.27 -0.09 11.28
CA LYS A 192 8.67 0.32 11.49
C LYS A 192 8.91 0.83 12.91
N GLU A 193 8.00 1.66 13.39
CA GLU A 193 8.04 2.23 14.74
C GLU A 193 6.61 2.53 15.19
N ALA A 194 6.34 2.34 16.48
CA ALA A 194 5.10 2.76 17.10
C ALA A 194 5.40 3.71 18.25
N SER A 195 4.61 4.77 18.36
CA SER A 195 4.78 5.77 19.41
C SER A 195 3.44 6.19 19.99
N VAL A 196 3.46 6.59 21.25
CA VAL A 196 2.28 7.08 21.97
C VAL A 196 2.54 8.45 22.57
N GLN A 197 1.55 9.33 22.47
CA GLN A 197 1.58 10.65 23.08
C GLN A 197 0.38 10.81 24.01
N PHE A 198 0.64 11.32 25.21
CA PHE A 198 -0.39 11.60 26.21
C PHE A 198 -0.54 13.10 26.39
N ARG A 199 -1.77 13.60 26.25
CA ARG A 199 -2.13 14.99 26.52
C ARG A 199 -3.01 15.06 27.77
N SER A 200 -2.84 16.13 28.53
CA SER A 200 -3.54 16.40 29.81
C SER A 200 -3.22 15.43 30.96
N CYS A 201 -2.49 14.34 30.71
CA CYS A 201 -2.26 13.23 31.63
C CYS A 201 -0.80 12.78 31.65
N PRO A 202 0.09 13.52 32.34
CA PRO A 202 1.54 13.25 32.33
C PRO A 202 1.95 11.98 33.11
N HIS A 203 1.05 11.39 33.90
CA HIS A 203 1.32 10.15 34.65
C HIS A 203 0.58 8.94 34.08
N LEU A 204 0.21 9.01 32.79
CA LEU A 204 -0.31 7.90 32.02
C LEU A 204 0.85 7.29 31.20
N SER A 205 0.89 5.97 31.12
CA SER A 205 1.89 5.25 30.33
C SER A 205 1.27 4.04 29.65
N MET A 206 1.80 3.68 28.49
CA MET A 206 1.40 2.48 27.74
C MET A 206 2.66 1.66 27.45
N PRO A 207 3.08 0.78 28.36
CA PRO A 207 4.24 -0.09 28.13
C PRO A 207 3.96 -1.10 27.00
N GLY A 208 4.99 -1.46 26.23
CA GLY A 208 4.91 -2.48 25.19
C GLY A 208 4.41 -1.97 23.84
N VAL A 209 4.30 -0.64 23.66
CA VAL A 209 4.01 -0.04 22.33
C VAL A 209 5.15 -0.31 21.37
N GLU A 210 6.38 -0.37 21.89
CA GLU A 210 7.59 -0.58 21.11
C GLU A 210 7.62 -1.99 20.52
N ASP A 211 6.96 -2.95 21.16
CA ASP A 211 6.85 -4.34 20.73
C ASP A 211 5.96 -4.51 19.48
N LEU A 212 5.26 -3.45 19.06
CA LEU A 212 4.53 -3.42 17.79
C LEU A 212 5.45 -3.37 16.58
N SER A 213 6.71 -2.94 16.75
CA SER A 213 7.72 -2.93 15.70
C SER A 213 7.87 -4.32 15.05
N ASP A 214 8.17 -4.34 13.76
CA ASP A 214 8.32 -5.54 12.94
C ASP A 214 7.04 -6.40 12.81
N THR A 215 5.87 -5.89 13.24
CA THR A 215 4.60 -6.57 13.02
C THR A 215 4.21 -6.47 11.55
N LEU A 216 4.23 -7.60 10.85
CA LEU A 216 3.80 -7.71 9.45
C LEU A 216 2.26 -7.82 9.37
N VAL A 217 1.65 -6.98 8.54
CA VAL A 217 0.20 -6.88 8.36
C VAL A 217 -0.15 -7.01 6.88
N ASP A 218 -0.93 -8.05 6.56
CA ASP A 218 -1.51 -8.23 5.24
C ASP A 218 -2.64 -7.21 4.98
N PRO A 219 -2.92 -6.84 3.72
CA PRO A 219 -4.06 -6.01 3.35
C PRO A 219 -5.36 -6.47 4.02
N THR A 220 -5.99 -5.61 4.82
CA THR A 220 -7.10 -6.00 5.70
C THR A 220 -8.38 -6.24 4.88
N ASN A 221 -9.10 -7.33 5.13
CA ASN A 221 -10.35 -7.73 4.45
C ASN A 221 -10.26 -8.01 2.94
N VAL A 222 -9.09 -7.86 2.32
CA VAL A 222 -8.84 -8.18 0.90
C VAL A 222 -7.73 -9.23 0.81
N GLN A 223 -7.56 -9.90 -0.33
CA GLN A 223 -6.47 -10.87 -0.57
C GLN A 223 -6.33 -12.00 0.50
N ASN A 224 -7.42 -12.34 1.23
CA ASN A 224 -7.43 -13.22 2.40
C ASN A 224 -6.62 -12.72 3.62
N GLY A 225 -6.30 -11.43 3.67
CA GLY A 225 -5.65 -10.80 4.81
C GLY A 225 -6.53 -10.85 6.04
N LYS A 226 -5.90 -11.16 7.18
CA LYS A 226 -6.58 -11.30 8.47
C LYS A 226 -6.38 -10.05 9.30
N ASP A 227 -7.38 -9.75 10.11
CA ASP A 227 -7.27 -8.71 11.12
C ASP A 227 -6.12 -9.02 12.09
N THR A 228 -5.27 -8.03 12.31
CA THR A 228 -4.16 -8.12 13.25
C THR A 228 -4.52 -7.33 14.51
N PHE A 229 -4.69 -8.03 15.62
CA PHE A 229 -5.03 -7.45 16.90
C PHE A 229 -3.87 -7.56 17.88
N VAL A 230 -3.62 -6.49 18.63
CA VAL A 230 -2.65 -6.45 19.72
C VAL A 230 -3.31 -5.84 20.95
N THR A 231 -3.10 -6.49 22.09
CA THR A 231 -3.54 -5.98 23.37
C THR A 231 -2.44 -5.13 23.99
N LEU A 232 -2.72 -3.85 24.19
CA LEU A 232 -1.81 -2.92 24.87
C LEU A 232 -2.34 -2.60 26.27
N ARG A 233 -1.44 -2.43 27.23
CA ARG A 233 -1.82 -2.08 28.59
C ARG A 233 -1.69 -0.58 28.79
N LEU A 234 -2.74 0.05 29.27
CA LEU A 234 -2.74 1.46 29.66
C LEU A 234 -2.72 1.57 31.19
N GLU A 235 -1.68 2.18 31.74
CA GLU A 235 -1.43 2.27 33.18
C GLU A 235 -1.55 3.71 33.67
N ALA A 236 -2.38 3.95 34.69
CA ALA A 236 -2.49 5.24 35.36
C ALA A 236 -1.77 5.21 36.71
N SER A 237 -0.88 6.17 36.95
CA SER A 237 -0.26 6.34 38.27
C SER A 237 -1.29 6.64 39.36
N SER A 238 -0.97 6.29 40.61
CA SER A 238 -1.81 6.61 41.78
C SER A 238 -2.00 8.10 42.02
N SER A 239 -1.10 8.95 41.48
CA SER A 239 -1.16 10.41 41.59
C SER A 239 -1.96 11.07 40.45
N GLN A 240 -2.59 10.27 39.59
CA GLN A 240 -3.31 10.77 38.43
C GLN A 240 -4.64 11.44 38.89
N PRO A 241 -4.84 12.74 38.59
CA PRO A 241 -6.08 13.42 38.97
C PRO A 241 -7.25 12.97 38.10
N ASN A 242 -8.47 13.17 38.61
CA ASN A 242 -9.69 12.89 37.84
C ASN A 242 -9.79 13.84 36.64
N ARG A 243 -9.54 13.35 35.42
CA ARG A 243 -9.52 14.13 34.17
C ARG A 243 -9.78 13.24 32.95
N VAL A 244 -10.27 13.88 31.89
CA VAL A 244 -10.27 13.30 30.54
C VAL A 244 -8.88 13.48 29.93
N CYS A 245 -8.29 12.36 29.52
CA CYS A 245 -7.00 12.25 28.85
C CYS A 245 -7.20 12.07 27.35
N GLU A 246 -6.40 12.73 26.54
CA GLU A 246 -6.30 12.42 25.10
C GLU A 246 -5.05 11.58 24.88
N VAL A 247 -5.23 10.38 24.32
CA VAL A 247 -4.16 9.44 23.99
C VAL A 247 -4.06 9.38 22.46
N SER A 248 -2.87 9.62 21.92
CA SER A 248 -2.60 9.53 20.49
C SER A 248 -1.61 8.40 20.22
N LEU A 249 -2.06 7.37 19.52
CA LEU A 249 -1.23 6.25 19.06
C LEU A 249 -0.86 6.49 17.59
N ALA A 250 0.43 6.44 17.28
CA ALA A 250 0.96 6.63 15.95
C ALA A 250 1.78 5.41 15.52
N LEU A 251 1.54 4.95 14.29
CA LEU A 251 2.31 3.89 13.63
C LEU A 251 3.06 4.49 12.45
N GLN A 252 4.34 4.13 12.30
CA GLN A 252 5.12 4.39 11.12
C GLN A 252 5.19 3.14 10.26
N SER A 253 4.83 3.25 8.98
CA SER A 253 4.94 2.18 7.99
C SER A 253 6.39 2.00 7.53
N GLU A 254 6.81 0.75 7.30
CA GLU A 254 8.09 0.43 6.65
C GLU A 254 8.03 0.67 5.13
N GLY A 255 6.84 0.49 4.52
CA GLY A 255 6.66 0.61 3.08
C GLY A 255 6.79 2.02 2.51
N ASP A 256 6.23 3.02 3.20
CA ASP A 256 6.22 4.42 2.74
C ASP A 256 6.85 5.43 3.71
N ASP A 257 7.40 4.96 4.84
CA ASP A 257 7.95 5.78 5.94
C ASP A 257 6.94 6.78 6.56
N ALA A 258 5.66 6.73 6.18
CA ALA A 258 4.64 7.65 6.64
C ALA A 258 4.15 7.26 8.03
N THR A 259 3.89 8.27 8.86
CA THR A 259 3.34 8.11 10.20
C THR A 259 1.86 8.44 10.20
N ARG A 260 1.02 7.49 10.61
CA ARG A 260 -0.43 7.64 10.71
C ARG A 260 -0.86 7.42 12.15
N SER A 261 -1.73 8.28 12.66
CA SER A 261 -2.09 8.32 14.07
C SER A 261 -3.59 8.35 14.31
N LEU A 262 -4.02 7.74 15.41
CA LEU A 262 -5.37 7.81 15.95
C LEU A 262 -5.32 8.43 17.35
N SER A 263 -6.18 9.43 17.60
CA SER A 263 -6.40 9.99 18.94
C SER A 263 -7.75 9.55 19.50
N PHE A 264 -7.78 9.17 20.76
CA PHE A 264 -9.00 8.86 21.51
C PHE A 264 -8.98 9.49 22.90
N GLU A 265 -10.16 9.71 23.46
CA GLU A 265 -10.34 10.29 24.79
C GLU A 265 -10.66 9.19 25.82
N LEU A 266 -10.08 9.30 27.01
CA LEU A 266 -10.31 8.39 28.13
C LEU A 266 -10.49 9.17 29.43
N GLU A 267 -11.57 8.89 30.16
CA GLU A 267 -11.76 9.43 31.51
C GLU A 267 -11.02 8.58 32.54
N VAL A 268 -10.13 9.22 33.31
CA VAL A 268 -9.41 8.57 34.42
C VAL A 268 -9.98 9.06 35.73
N LYS A 269 -10.43 8.14 36.59
CA LYS A 269 -11.01 8.46 37.90
C LYS A 269 -9.93 8.42 38.98
N ALA A 270 -9.82 9.50 39.76
CA ALA A 270 -8.97 9.49 40.95
C ALA A 270 -9.55 8.54 42.01
N VAL A 271 -8.66 7.93 42.80
CA VAL A 271 -9.07 7.23 44.02
C VAL A 271 -9.48 8.31 45.02
N GLU A 272 -10.76 8.34 45.41
CA GLU A 272 -11.18 9.17 46.54
C GLU A 272 -10.49 8.66 47.79
N GLN A 273 -9.48 9.39 48.25
CA GLN A 273 -9.05 9.27 49.64
C GLN A 273 -10.20 9.80 50.48
N SER A 274 -10.89 8.92 51.21
CA SER A 274 -11.79 9.33 52.28
C SER A 274 -10.97 10.01 53.38
N ASP A 275 -10.63 11.27 53.17
CA ASP A 275 -10.28 12.21 54.22
C ASP A 275 -11.59 12.67 54.88
N GLU A 276 -12.29 11.74 55.53
CA GLU A 276 -13.25 12.13 56.56
C GLU A 276 -12.44 12.36 57.84
N PRO A 277 -12.15 13.61 58.22
CA PRO A 277 -11.71 13.85 59.59
C PRO A 277 -12.82 13.33 60.51
N PRO A 278 -12.50 12.56 61.57
CA PRO A 278 -13.53 12.17 62.52
C PRO A 278 -14.23 13.43 63.00
N VAL A 279 -15.54 13.51 62.79
CA VAL A 279 -16.39 14.53 63.38
C VAL A 279 -16.31 14.32 64.89
N VAL A 280 -15.45 15.09 65.55
CA VAL A 280 -15.47 15.22 67.00
C VAL A 280 -16.62 16.17 67.29
N GLU A 281 -17.77 15.61 67.66
CA GLU A 281 -18.81 16.38 68.33
C GLU A 281 -18.25 16.81 69.68
N ASP A 282 -17.96 18.10 69.83
CA ASP A 282 -17.62 18.73 71.11
C ASP A 282 -18.86 18.67 72.03
N GLU A 283 -18.95 17.63 72.86
CA GLU A 283 -19.77 17.65 74.06
C GLU A 283 -18.89 17.94 75.29
N ASP A 284 -19.23 19.04 75.96
CA ASP A 284 -18.61 19.53 77.17
C ASP A 284 -18.52 18.46 78.28
N GLN A 285 -17.37 18.45 78.94
CA GLN A 285 -16.97 17.54 80.01
C GLN A 285 -17.93 17.57 81.22
N ASP A 286 -18.23 16.38 81.76
CA ASP A 286 -18.09 16.16 83.19
C ASP A 286 -17.69 14.71 83.51
N SER A 287 -16.76 14.61 84.45
CA SER A 287 -15.99 13.46 84.94
C SER A 287 -16.77 12.17 85.27
N ASP A 288 -16.26 11.00 84.85
CA ASP A 288 -15.74 9.95 85.75
C ASP A 288 -15.11 8.76 84.98
N MET A 289 -14.08 8.18 85.61
CA MET A 289 -13.57 6.81 85.47
C MET A 289 -12.98 6.23 84.16
N SER A 290 -11.75 5.74 84.37
CA SER A 290 -11.22 4.46 83.90
C SER A 290 -10.61 4.42 82.49
N LEU A 291 -9.28 4.56 82.46
CA LEU A 291 -8.43 4.15 81.34
C LEU A 291 -8.53 2.63 81.14
N THR A 292 -9.36 2.20 80.19
CA THR A 292 -9.22 0.88 79.55
C THR A 292 -8.57 1.07 78.20
N GLU A 293 -7.28 0.77 78.17
CA GLU A 293 -6.44 0.63 76.99
C GLU A 293 -6.89 -0.65 76.25
N GLU A 294 -7.79 -0.53 75.27
CA GLU A 294 -8.13 -1.65 74.38
C GLU A 294 -7.13 -1.72 73.23
N SER A 295 -6.15 -2.59 73.46
CA SER A 295 -5.11 -3.00 72.53
C SER A 295 -5.71 -3.88 71.42
N ASN A 296 -5.91 -3.33 70.22
CA ASN A 296 -6.27 -4.11 69.03
C ASN A 296 -5.05 -4.92 68.54
N SER A 297 -4.80 -6.06 69.17
CA SER A 297 -3.88 -7.08 68.68
C SER A 297 -4.58 -7.91 67.58
N VAL A 298 -4.10 -7.78 66.35
CA VAL A 298 -4.43 -8.66 65.22
C VAL A 298 -4.04 -10.11 65.60
N PRO A 299 -4.86 -11.15 65.36
CA PRO A 299 -4.51 -12.51 65.74
C PRO A 299 -3.36 -13.03 64.87
N TRP A 300 -2.15 -13.01 65.42
CA TRP A 300 -0.99 -13.71 64.89
C TRP A 300 -1.20 -15.23 65.06
N ILE A 301 -1.87 -15.86 64.10
CA ILE A 301 -1.87 -17.31 63.94
C ILE A 301 -0.66 -17.65 63.08
N GLY A 302 0.51 -17.74 63.71
CA GLY A 302 1.78 -17.98 62.99
C GLY A 302 2.76 -18.93 63.67
N SER A 303 2.50 -19.38 64.90
CA SER A 303 3.46 -20.21 65.66
C SER A 303 3.04 -21.67 65.88
N LEU A 304 1.74 -22.00 65.75
CA LEU A 304 1.23 -23.36 65.97
C LEU A 304 1.32 -24.26 64.72
N GLU A 305 1.27 -23.69 63.51
CA GLU A 305 1.41 -24.50 62.28
C GLU A 305 2.84 -24.97 62.00
N LEU A 306 3.86 -24.18 62.38
CA LEU A 306 5.26 -24.56 62.21
C LEU A 306 5.67 -25.77 63.06
N LEU A 307 5.05 -25.97 64.23
CA LEU A 307 5.32 -27.13 65.09
C LEU A 307 4.65 -28.41 64.58
N ALA A 308 3.50 -28.31 63.91
CA ALA A 308 2.81 -29.46 63.32
C ALA A 308 3.60 -30.06 62.15
N ILE A 309 4.21 -29.21 61.31
CA ILE A 309 5.04 -29.66 60.17
C ILE A 309 6.32 -30.36 60.66
N LEU A 310 6.96 -29.84 61.72
CA LEU A 310 8.16 -30.46 62.30
C LEU A 310 7.86 -31.83 62.95
N GLY A 311 6.68 -31.99 63.56
CA GLY A 311 6.23 -33.27 64.08
C GLY A 311 5.99 -34.32 62.99
N PHE A 312 5.38 -33.93 61.87
CA PHE A 312 5.10 -34.83 60.75
C PHE A 312 6.39 -35.30 60.04
N VAL A 313 7.37 -34.40 59.87
CA VAL A 313 8.68 -34.73 59.28
C VAL A 313 9.49 -35.69 60.17
N LEU A 314 9.35 -35.61 61.50
CA LEU A 314 10.02 -36.53 62.43
C LEU A 314 9.34 -37.90 62.49
N LEU A 315 8.02 -37.98 62.25
CA LEU A 315 7.28 -39.24 62.17
C LEU A 315 7.53 -39.97 60.85
N CYS A 316 7.56 -39.26 59.71
CA CYS A 316 7.89 -39.87 58.41
C CYS A 316 9.36 -40.30 58.27
N ARG A 317 10.25 -39.86 59.16
CA ARG A 317 11.66 -40.30 59.18
C ARG A 317 11.92 -41.53 60.06
N ARG A 318 10.89 -42.09 60.69
CA ARG A 318 11.02 -43.19 61.65
C ARG A 318 10.24 -44.46 61.27
N GLU A 319 9.86 -44.56 59.99
CA GLU A 319 9.55 -45.81 59.28
C GLU A 319 10.53 -46.01 58.12
#